data_AF-A0AAW7P9D7-F1
#
_entry.id   AF-A0AAW7P9D7-F1
#
_cell.length_a   1.000
_cell.length_b   1.000
_cell.length_c   1.000
_cell.angle_alpha   90.00
_cell.angle_beta   90.00
_cell.angle_gamma   90.00
#
_symmetry.space_group_name_H-M   'P 1'
#
loop_
_entity.id
_entity.type
_entity.pdbx_description
1 polymer ?
#
loop_
_entity_poly.entity_id
_entity_poly.type
_entity_poly.pdbx_seq_one_letter_code
_entity_poly.pdbx_strand_id
1 'polypeptide(L)' 'MERYMWYQDENSVRYYQQSQVEAFLAEHGKTIEGIRKEEDDVLRNKVLKDWTSIYSSRFSPKNWGDVTVKDIWRDDLSKN' A
#
# COMPACT_ATOMS: atom_id res chain seq x y z
N MET A 1 5.92 3.55 -8.45
CA MET A 1 5.79 2.62 -7.33
C MET A 1 4.42 1.98 -7.43
N GLU A 2 4.37 0.66 -7.36
CA GLU A 2 3.13 -0.10 -7.41
C GLU A 2 2.72 -0.47 -5.98
N ARG A 3 1.44 -0.27 -5.66
CA ARG A 3 0.83 -0.58 -4.38
C ARG A 3 -0.15 -1.72 -4.57
N TYR A 4 0.08 -2.81 -3.85
CA TYR A 4 -0.79 -3.98 -3.86
C TYR A 4 -1.51 -4.06 -2.54
N MET A 5 -2.84 -4.11 -2.58
CA MET A 5 -3.67 -4.27 -1.40
C MET A 5 -4.36 -5.63 -1.41
N TRP A 6 -4.25 -6.36 -0.32
CA TRP A 6 -4.79 -7.70 -0.16
C TRP A 6 -5.19 -7.92 1.29
N TYR A 7 -6.08 -8.88 1.52
CA TYR A 7 -6.43 -9.36 2.85
C TYR A 7 -6.22 -10.87 2.92
N GLN A 8 -6.11 -11.37 4.14
CA GLN A 8 -6.06 -12.80 4.44
C GLN A 8 -7.04 -13.08 5.56
N ASP A 9 -7.90 -14.07 5.36
CA ASP A 9 -8.77 -14.65 6.40
C ASP A 9 -8.63 -16.19 6.40
N GLU A 10 -9.35 -16.87 7.30
CA GLU A 10 -9.29 -18.33 7.45
C GLU A 10 -9.78 -19.10 6.21
N ASN A 11 -10.62 -18.47 5.38
CA ASN A 11 -11.26 -19.03 4.19
C ASN A 11 -10.65 -18.51 2.87
N SER A 12 -9.86 -17.44 2.93
CA SER A 12 -9.44 -16.62 1.80
C SER A 12 -7.96 -16.30 1.90
N VAL A 13 -7.13 -17.00 1.12
CA VAL A 13 -5.67 -16.88 1.25
C VAL A 13 -5.10 -15.72 0.43
N ARG A 14 -5.69 -15.29 -0.70
CA ARG A 14 -5.05 -14.32 -1.63
C ARG A 14 -6.00 -13.56 -2.58
N TYR A 15 -7.12 -13.03 -2.10
CA TYR A 15 -8.01 -12.25 -2.96
C TYR A 15 -7.65 -10.76 -2.91
N TYR A 16 -7.35 -10.17 -4.07
CA TYR A 16 -7.00 -8.75 -4.23
C TYR A 16 -7.77 -8.09 -5.39
N GLN A 17 -8.99 -8.58 -5.66
CA GLN A 17 -9.95 -7.78 -6.43
C GLN A 17 -10.38 -6.61 -5.57
N GLN A 18 -10.47 -5.43 -6.17
CA GLN A 18 -10.78 -4.20 -5.45
C GLN A 18 -12.08 -4.34 -4.65
N SER A 19 -13.14 -4.85 -5.27
CA SER A 19 -14.45 -5.04 -4.63
C SER A 19 -14.41 -5.99 -3.43
N GLN A 20 -13.59 -7.04 -3.50
CA GLN A 20 -13.44 -7.99 -2.39
C GLN A 20 -12.67 -7.37 -1.22
N VAL A 21 -11.62 -6.61 -1.52
CA VAL A 21 -10.85 -5.88 -0.49
C VAL A 21 -11.73 -4.81 0.17
N GLU A 22 -12.49 -4.05 -0.62
CA GLU A 22 -13.42 -3.04 -0.11
C GLU A 22 -14.49 -3.65 0.81
N ALA A 23 -15.10 -4.77 0.41
CA ALA A 23 -16.08 -5.48 1.22
C ALA A 23 -15.47 -5.96 2.56
N PHE A 24 -14.30 -6.58 2.50
CA PHE A 24 -13.58 -7.04 3.70
C PHE A 24 -13.26 -5.89 4.66
N LEU A 25 -12.77 -4.76 4.14
CA LEU A 25 -12.48 -3.59 4.97
C LEU A 25 -13.75 -3.01 5.60
N ALA A 26 -14.84 -2.94 4.84
CA ALA A 26 -16.11 -2.42 5.34
C ALA A 26 -16.67 -3.27 6.50
N GLU A 27 -16.58 -4.61 6.42
CA GLU A 27 -16.95 -5.52 7.51
C GLU A 27 -16.16 -5.26 8.80
N HIS A 28 -14.93 -4.76 8.68
CA HIS A 28 -14.05 -4.43 9.79
C HIS A 28 -14.05 -2.93 10.16
N GLY A 29 -14.98 -2.14 9.61
CA GLY A 29 -15.09 -0.70 9.87
C GLY A 29 -13.89 0.12 9.36
N LYS A 30 -13.19 -0.37 8.34
CA LYS A 30 -12.05 0.29 7.69
C LYS A 30 -12.40 0.75 6.27
N THR A 31 -11.55 1.60 5.70
CA THR A 31 -11.68 2.09 4.31
C THR A 31 -10.34 1.97 3.58
N ILE A 32 -10.40 1.95 2.25
CA ILE A 32 -9.20 1.96 1.39
C ILE A 32 -8.34 3.19 1.68
N GLU A 33 -8.94 4.37 1.81
CA GLU A 33 -8.23 5.62 2.14
C GLU A 33 -7.53 5.53 3.50
N GLY A 34 -8.16 4.89 4.49
CA GLY A 34 -7.57 4.65 5.80
C GLY A 34 -6.31 3.79 5.70
N ILE A 35 -6.39 2.68 4.96
CA ILE A 35 -5.24 1.80 4.73
C ILE A 35 -4.13 2.51 3.95
N ARG A 36 -4.47 3.28 2.90
CA ARG A 36 -3.49 4.09 2.13
C ARG A 36 -2.74 5.06 3.05
N LYS A 37 -3.44 5.71 3.98
CA LYS A 37 -2.83 6.63 4.94
C LYS A 37 -1.93 5.89 5.93
N GLU A 38 -2.37 4.75 6.47
CA GLU A 38 -1.55 3.92 7.37
C GLU A 38 -0.26 3.45 6.68
N GLU A 39 -0.35 2.99 5.43
CA GLU A 39 0.82 2.61 4.62
C GLU A 39 1.78 3.79 4.42
N ASP A 40 1.26 4.94 3.98
CA ASP A 40 2.07 6.14 3.75
C ASP A 40 2.78 6.57 5.05
N ASP A 41 2.10 6.50 6.19
CA ASP A 41 2.67 6.85 7.49
C ASP A 41 3.77 5.87 7.92
N VAL A 42 3.59 4.56 7.72
CA VAL A 42 4.62 3.55 7.99
C VAL A 42 5.82 3.72 7.06
N LEU A 43 5.58 3.91 5.76
CA LEU A 43 6.62 4.11 4.77
C LEU A 43 7.44 5.37 5.08
N ARG A 44 6.79 6.50 5.38
CA ARG A 44 7.46 7.78 5.69
C ARG A 44 8.19 7.74 7.01
N ASN A 45 7.49 7.37 8.08
CA ASN A 45 7.96 7.63 9.44
C ASN A 45 8.80 6.50 10.01
N LYS A 46 8.74 5.30 9.43
CA LYS A 46 9.62 4.18 9.78
C LYS A 46 10.60 3.88 8.65
N VAL A 47 10.13 3.34 7.54
CA VAL A 47 11.01 2.75 6.52
C VAL A 47 11.99 3.77 5.93
N LEU A 48 11.49 4.89 5.40
CA LEU A 48 12.33 5.91 4.78
C LEU A 48 13.15 6.69 5.81
N LYS A 49 12.62 6.88 7.02
CA LYS A 49 13.35 7.50 8.12
C LYS A 49 14.58 6.66 8.49
N ASP A 50 14.39 5.35 8.66
CA ASP A 50 15.48 4.43 9.00
C ASP A 50 16.47 4.33 7.85
N TRP A 51 15.99 4.24 6.60
CA TRP A 51 16.85 4.25 5.41
C TRP A 51 17.76 5.47 5.33
N THR A 52 17.21 6.67 5.52
CA THR A 52 17.98 7.93 5.48
C THR A 52 18.92 8.12 6.68
N SER A 53 18.77 7.32 7.74
CA SER A 53 19.70 7.33 8.88
C SER A 53 20.98 6.55 8.61
N ILE A 54 20.93 5.51 7.77
CA ILE A 54 22.08 4.65 7.45
C ILE A 54 22.68 4.91 6.07
N TYR A 55 21.94 5.62 5.21
CA TYR A 55 22.36 5.98 3.87
C TYR A 55 22.18 7.48 3.65
N SER A 56 23.25 8.18 3.24
CA SER A 56 23.22 9.61 2.90
C SER A 56 22.49 9.83 1.57
N SER A 57 21.17 9.66 1.62
CA SER A 57 20.27 9.79 0.49
C SER A 57 20.19 11.22 -0.02
N ARG A 58 20.06 11.38 -1.35
CA ARG A 58 19.70 12.67 -1.99
C ARG A 58 18.22 13.03 -1.81
N PHE A 59 17.42 12.07 -1.37
CA PHE A 59 15.98 12.17 -1.13
C PHE A 59 15.66 12.02 0.34
N SER A 60 14.48 12.46 0.77
CA SER A 60 14.05 12.44 2.18
C SER A 60 12.69 11.76 2.35
N PRO A 61 12.27 11.41 3.58
CA PRO A 61 10.93 10.86 3.82
C PRO A 61 9.77 11.75 3.34
N LYS A 62 10.02 13.04 3.10
CA LYS A 62 9.04 14.01 2.59
C LYS A 62 9.19 14.32 1.09
N ASN A 63 10.33 13.96 0.49
CA ASN A 63 10.61 14.18 -0.93
C ASN A 63 11.25 12.92 -1.50
N TRP A 64 10.45 12.09 -2.17
CA TRP A 64 10.85 10.81 -2.72
C TRP A 64 11.44 10.94 -4.14
N GLY A 65 11.54 12.17 -4.66
CA GLY A 65 11.82 12.42 -6.07
C GLY A 65 10.56 12.25 -6.93
N ASP A 66 10.78 12.00 -8.22
CA ASP A 66 9.70 11.81 -9.19
C ASP A 66 9.16 10.38 -9.12
N VAL A 67 8.25 10.13 -8.17
CA VAL A 67 7.64 8.82 -7.92
C VAL A 67 6.13 8.93 -8.06
N THR A 68 5.59 8.30 -9.10
CA THR A 68 4.15 8.07 -9.24
C THR A 68 3.76 6.80 -8.48
N VAL A 69 2.82 6.92 -7.55
CA VAL A 69 2.22 5.77 -6.84
C VAL A 69 0.95 5.35 -7.58
N LYS A 70 0.81 4.05 -7.85
CA LYS A 70 -0.38 3.48 -8.49
C LYS A 70 -0.83 2.25 -7.73
N ASP A 71 -2.13 2.15 -7.49
CA ASP A 71 -2.75 0.97 -6.94
C ASP A 71 -2.92 -0.06 -8.05
N ILE A 72 -2.53 -1.30 -7.78
CA ILE A 72 -2.61 -2.42 -8.72
C ILE A 72 -3.55 -3.48 -8.13
N TRP A 73 -4.60 -3.79 -8.89
CA TRP A 73 -5.59 -4.79 -8.52
C TRP A 73 -5.44 -6.06 -9.36
N ARG A 74 -6.07 -7.16 -8.92
CA ARG A 74 -6.06 -8.43 -9.67
C ARG A 74 -6.60 -8.27 -11.08
N ASP A 75 -7.66 -7.48 -11.21
CA ASP A 75 -8.33 -7.28 -12.49
C ASP A 75 -7.43 -6.53 -13.50
N ASP A 76 -6.50 -5.68 -13.02
CA ASP A 76 -5.53 -4.98 -13.87
C ASP A 76 -4.46 -5.93 -14.42
N LEU A 77 -4.08 -6.95 -13.64
CA LEU A 77 -3.08 -7.95 -14.04
C LEU A 77 -3.62 -8.99 -15.01
N SER A 78 -4.93 -9.27 -14.96
CA SER A 78 -5.59 -10.23 -15.88
C SER A 78 -5.77 -9.72 -17.31
N LYS A 79 -5.50 -8.43 -17.56
CA LYS A 79 -5.68 -7.78 -18.87
C LYS A 79 -4.41 -7.75 -19.73
N ASN A 80 -3.32 -8.34 -19.25
CA ASN A 80 -2.02 -8.50 -19.95
C ASN A 80 -1.71 -9.98 -20.16
#